data_AF-A0A645BGL8-F1
#
_entry.id   AF-A0A645BGL8-F1
#
_cell.length_a   1.000
_cell.length_b   1.000
_cell.length_c   1.000
_cell.angle_alpha   90.00
_cell.angle_beta   90.00
_cell.angle_gamma   90.00
#
_symmetry.space_group_name_H-M   'P 1'
#
loop_
_entity.id
_entity.type
_entity.pdbx_description
1 polymer ?
#
loop_
_entity_poly.entity_id
_entity_poly.type
_entity_poly.pdbx_seq_one_letter_code
_entity_poly.pdbx_strand_id
1 'polypeptide(L)'
;MMGVVGRLGRVLGPKGLMPNPKSGTVTFDVTRALADIKAGKVEYRVDKTAIVHVGVGKKSFGTEKLMENFHTLMEAVVKAKPAAAKGQYIKSVTVASTMGPGVKINPVKVLD
;
A
#
# COMPACT_ATOMS: atom_id res chain seq x y z
N MET A 1 -4.11 -16.71 -21.38
CA MET A 1 -2.85 -16.02 -21.00
C MET A 1 -2.44 -16.26 -19.54
N MET A 2 -3.34 -16.11 -18.54
CA MET A 2 -3.02 -16.28 -17.11
C MET A 2 -2.62 -17.71 -16.68
N GLY A 3 -3.14 -18.76 -17.35
CA GLY A 3 -2.74 -20.15 -17.07
C GLY A 3 -1.27 -20.46 -17.37
N VAL A 4 -0.64 -19.69 -18.27
CA VAL A 4 0.79 -19.82 -18.60
C VAL A 4 1.65 -19.07 -17.57
N VAL A 5 1.18 -17.89 -17.11
CA VAL A 5 1.85 -17.09 -16.07
C VAL A 5 1.90 -17.83 -14.72
N GLY A 6 0.93 -18.70 -14.44
CA GLY A 6 0.96 -19.59 -13.26
C GLY A 6 2.20 -20.50 -13.20
N ARG A 7 2.74 -20.94 -14.35
CA ARG A 7 3.98 -21.74 -14.40
C ARG A 7 5.21 -20.95 -13.96
N LEU A 8 5.20 -19.63 -14.14
CA LEU A 8 6.25 -18.70 -13.71
C LEU A 8 6.12 -18.28 -12.23
N GLY A 9 5.10 -18.80 -11.51
CA GLY A 9 4.86 -18.47 -10.11
C GLY A 9 6.04 -18.76 -9.18
N ARG A 10 6.90 -19.75 -9.50
CA ARG A 10 8.12 -20.04 -8.72
C ARG A 10 9.14 -18.89 -8.75
N VAL A 11 9.19 -18.11 -9.83
CA VAL A 11 10.15 -17.01 -10.01
C VAL A 11 9.52 -15.67 -9.63
N LEU A 12 8.27 -15.45 -10.05
CA LEU A 12 7.56 -14.19 -9.82
C LEU A 12 6.97 -14.08 -8.41
N GLY A 13 6.66 -15.21 -7.76
CA GLY A 13 6.13 -15.27 -6.41
C GLY A 13 7.08 -14.67 -5.35
N PRO A 14 8.35 -15.14 -5.25
CA PRO A 14 9.32 -14.60 -4.30
C PRO A 14 9.65 -13.12 -4.53
N LYS A 15 9.59 -12.66 -5.78
CA LYS A 15 9.83 -11.26 -6.14
C LYS A 15 8.61 -10.37 -5.95
N GLY A 16 7.44 -10.93 -5.63
CA GLY A 16 6.19 -10.17 -5.49
C GLY A 16 5.68 -9.54 -6.80
N LEU A 17 6.22 -9.96 -7.95
CA LEU A 17 5.90 -9.41 -9.28
C LEU A 17 4.78 -10.18 -9.98
N MET A 18 4.07 -11.05 -9.27
CA MET A 18 3.01 -11.86 -9.84
C MET A 18 1.79 -10.97 -10.18
N PRO A 19 1.33 -10.92 -11.43
CA PRO A 19 0.15 -10.13 -11.79
C PRO A 19 -1.08 -10.60 -11.01
N ASN A 20 -1.80 -9.65 -10.42
CA ASN A 20 -2.91 -9.93 -9.53
C ASN A 20 -4.17 -9.15 -9.96
N PRO A 21 -5.29 -9.82 -10.25
CA PRO A 21 -6.56 -9.16 -10.55
C PRO A 21 -7.03 -8.23 -9.43
N LYS A 22 -6.77 -8.56 -8.15
CA LYS A 22 -7.15 -7.70 -7.02
C LYS A 22 -6.35 -6.40 -6.96
N SER A 23 -5.12 -6.43 -7.46
CA SER A 23 -4.26 -5.25 -7.60
C SER A 23 -4.65 -4.38 -8.82
N GLY A 24 -5.54 -4.87 -9.69
CA GLY A 24 -5.93 -4.20 -10.92
C GLY A 24 -4.85 -4.25 -12.01
N THR A 25 -3.77 -5.00 -11.81
CA THR A 25 -2.69 -5.21 -12.81
C THR A 25 -3.09 -6.19 -13.90
N VAL A 26 -4.22 -6.88 -13.73
CA VAL A 26 -4.84 -7.75 -14.74
C VAL A 26 -6.19 -7.14 -15.08
N THR A 27 -6.23 -6.30 -16.11
CA THR A 27 -7.43 -5.65 -16.63
C THR A 27 -7.42 -5.72 -18.16
N PHE A 28 -8.60 -5.56 -18.77
CA PHE A 28 -8.75 -5.43 -20.22
C PHE A 28 -8.27 -4.05 -20.72
N ASP A 29 -8.25 -3.04 -19.83
CA ASP A 29 -7.84 -1.68 -20.14
C ASP A 29 -6.38 -1.42 -19.71
N VAL A 30 -5.45 -1.82 -20.58
CA VAL A 30 -4.00 -1.79 -20.33
C VAL A 30 -3.45 -0.36 -20.34
N THR A 31 -3.99 0.53 -21.18
CA THR A 31 -3.50 1.91 -21.31
C THR A 31 -3.77 2.71 -20.04
N ARG A 32 -4.97 2.57 -19.46
CA ARG A 32 -5.29 3.21 -18.18
C ARG A 32 -4.47 2.65 -17.03
N ALA A 33 -4.31 1.32 -16.96
CA ALA A 33 -3.48 0.70 -15.92
C ALA A 33 -2.02 1.19 -15.97
N LEU A 34 -1.45 1.37 -17.16
CA LEU A 34 -0.10 1.91 -17.33
C LEU A 34 -0.01 3.38 -16.89
N ALA A 35 -1.02 4.20 -17.19
CA ALA A 35 -1.07 5.59 -16.76
C ALA A 35 -1.14 5.70 -15.23
N ASP A 36 -2.00 4.90 -14.60
CA ASP A 36 -2.19 4.89 -13.15
C ASP A 36 -0.93 4.41 -12.40
N ILE A 37 -0.26 3.37 -12.92
CA ILE A 37 0.99 2.87 -12.33
C ILE A 37 2.10 3.92 -12.48
N LYS A 38 2.21 4.59 -13.64
CA LYS A 38 3.18 5.67 -13.85
C LYS A 38 2.90 6.90 -13.00
N ALA A 39 1.64 7.19 -12.71
CA ALA A 39 1.23 8.27 -11.81
C ALA A 39 1.61 8.01 -10.35
N GLY A 40 2.19 6.85 -10.03
CA GLY A 40 2.71 6.54 -8.69
C GLY A 40 1.70 5.79 -7.82
N LYS A 41 0.77 5.03 -8.42
CA LYS A 41 -0.12 4.15 -7.66
C LYS A 41 0.71 3.16 -6.83
N VAL A 42 0.58 3.28 -5.50
CA VAL A 42 1.26 2.39 -4.56
C VAL A 42 0.30 1.28 -4.13
N GLU A 43 0.75 0.04 -4.25
CA GLU A 43 0.02 -1.10 -3.72
C GLU A 43 0.41 -1.35 -2.26
N TYR A 44 -0.60 -1.50 -1.41
CA TYR A 44 -0.41 -1.91 -0.02
C TYR A 44 -1.00 -3.29 0.20
N ARG A 45 -0.25 -4.14 0.89
CA ARG A 45 -0.64 -5.52 1.20
C ARG A 45 -0.40 -5.80 2.67
N VAL A 46 -1.30 -6.59 3.26
CA VAL A 46 -1.12 -7.13 4.61
C VAL A 46 -0.09 -8.26 4.62
N ASP A 47 0.82 -8.20 5.58
CA ASP A 47 1.70 -9.32 5.89
C ASP A 47 0.97 -10.38 6.74
N LYS A 48 1.69 -11.47 7.07
CA LYS A 48 1.14 -12.55 7.91
C LYS A 48 0.84 -12.10 9.35
N THR A 49 1.46 -11.02 9.80
CA THR A 49 1.25 -10.40 11.11
C THR A 49 0.15 -9.33 11.10
N ALA A 50 -0.58 -9.20 9.98
CA ALA A 50 -1.62 -8.20 9.78
C ALA A 50 -1.13 -6.74 9.89
N ILE A 51 0.12 -6.50 9.49
CA ILE A 51 0.73 -5.17 9.39
C ILE A 51 0.75 -4.77 7.91
N VAL A 52 0.48 -3.50 7.65
CA VAL A 52 0.52 -2.89 6.32
C VAL A 52 1.77 -2.02 6.24
N HIS A 53 2.66 -2.33 5.30
CA HIS A 53 3.90 -1.58 5.07
C HIS A 53 3.79 -0.81 3.76
N VAL A 54 3.97 0.50 3.81
CA VAL A 54 3.87 1.36 2.62
C VAL A 54 4.87 2.50 2.69
N GLY A 55 5.56 2.75 1.57
CA GLY A 55 6.42 3.93 1.42
C GLY A 55 5.59 5.17 1.10
N VAL A 56 5.54 6.14 2.01
CA VAL A 56 4.81 7.41 1.84
C VAL A 56 5.57 8.38 0.90
N GLY A 57 6.89 8.22 0.76
CA GLY A 57 7.70 9.03 -0.13
C GLY A 57 9.18 9.05 0.24
N LYS A 58 9.92 10.00 -0.34
CA LYS A 58 11.32 10.28 0.00
C LYS A 58 11.44 11.58 0.79
N LYS A 59 12.50 11.70 1.60
CA LYS A 59 12.81 12.95 2.34
C LYS A 59 12.88 14.19 1.44
N SER A 60 13.24 14.02 0.18
CA SER A 60 13.36 15.09 -0.81
C SER A 60 12.02 15.68 -1.29
N PHE A 61 10.87 15.12 -0.90
CA PHE A 61 9.56 15.59 -1.38
C PHE A 61 9.02 16.82 -0.64
N GLY A 62 9.65 17.22 0.46
CA GLY A 62 9.17 18.31 1.32
C GLY A 62 8.07 17.84 2.28
N THR A 63 7.81 18.62 3.33
CA THR A 63 6.89 18.24 4.42
C THR A 63 5.44 18.19 3.96
N GLU A 64 4.99 19.14 3.15
CA GLU A 64 3.60 19.25 2.69
C GLU A 64 3.17 18.02 1.88
N LYS A 65 3.94 17.65 0.85
CA LYS A 65 3.65 16.48 0.02
C LYS A 65 3.69 15.17 0.80
N LEU A 66 4.55 15.07 1.81
CA LEU A 66 4.60 13.89 2.68
C LEU A 66 3.35 13.80 3.56
N MET A 67 2.82 14.93 4.04
CA MET A 67 1.56 14.95 4.79
C MET A 67 0.36 14.60 3.90
N GLU A 68 0.28 15.15 2.68
CA GLU A 68 -0.79 14.82 1.73
C GLU A 68 -0.81 13.32 1.37
N ASN A 69 0.36 12.76 1.06
CA ASN A 69 0.49 11.33 0.78
C ASN A 69 0.09 10.47 1.97
N PHE A 70 0.46 10.90 3.19
CA PHE A 70 0.12 10.20 4.42
C PHE A 70 -1.38 10.21 4.69
N HIS A 71 -2.05 11.37 4.57
CA HIS A 71 -3.49 11.46 4.73
C HIS A 71 -4.24 10.62 3.70
N THR A 72 -3.84 10.68 2.42
CA THR A 72 -4.44 9.89 1.35
C THR A 72 -4.36 8.39 1.64
N LEU A 73 -3.21 7.95 2.15
CA LEU A 73 -3.00 6.55 2.54
C LEU A 73 -3.90 6.14 3.70
N MET A 74 -3.97 6.97 4.74
CA MET A 74 -4.75 6.67 5.94
C MET A 74 -6.25 6.66 5.64
N GLU A 75 -6.73 7.57 4.80
CA GLU A 75 -8.11 7.58 4.32
C GLU A 75 -8.44 6.31 3.52
N ALA A 76 -7.54 5.88 2.64
CA ALA A 76 -7.69 4.64 1.88
C ALA A 76 -7.74 3.41 2.80
N VAL A 77 -6.90 3.36 3.84
CA VAL A 77 -6.89 2.26 4.83
C VAL A 77 -8.21 2.23 5.61
N VAL A 78 -8.70 3.38 6.08
CA VAL A 78 -9.98 3.46 6.81
C VAL A 78 -11.14 3.03 5.92
N LYS A 79 -11.17 3.45 4.65
CA LYS A 79 -12.16 3.01 3.66
C LYS A 79 -12.08 1.50 3.38
N ALA A 80 -10.90 0.91 3.44
CA ALA A 80 -10.69 -0.52 3.26
C ALA A 80 -11.10 -1.38 4.48
N LYS A 81 -11.63 -0.77 5.56
CA LYS A 81 -12.10 -1.49 6.75
C LYS A 81 -13.19 -2.51 6.39
N PRO A 82 -12.97 -3.82 6.64
CA PRO A 82 -14.00 -4.83 6.42
C PRO A 82 -15.17 -4.65 7.39
N ALA A 83 -16.39 -4.90 6.93
CA ALA A 83 -17.60 -4.82 7.77
C ALA A 83 -17.57 -5.78 8.99
N ALA A 84 -16.81 -6.88 8.89
CA ALA A 84 -16.64 -7.85 9.99
C ALA A 84 -15.64 -7.40 11.08
N ALA A 85 -14.89 -6.32 10.86
CA ALA A 85 -13.87 -5.86 11.80
C ALA A 85 -14.52 -5.17 13.02
N LYS A 86 -14.49 -5.86 14.17
CA LYS A 86 -14.98 -5.34 15.46
C LYS A 86 -13.86 -4.62 16.23
N GLY A 87 -14.19 -3.52 16.89
CA GLY A 87 -13.26 -2.73 17.72
C GLY A 87 -12.43 -1.71 16.94
N GLN A 88 -11.32 -1.28 17.54
CA GLN A 88 -10.41 -0.29 16.96
C GLN A 88 -9.63 -0.89 15.79
N TYR A 89 -9.85 -0.35 14.59
CA TYR A 89 -9.27 -0.87 13.36
C TYR A 89 -7.76 -0.56 13.24
N ILE A 90 -7.34 0.64 13.65
CA ILE A 90 -5.94 1.07 13.65
C ILE A 90 -5.42 1.05 15.09
N LYS A 91 -4.53 0.11 15.40
CA LYS A 91 -3.96 -0.05 16.75
C LYS A 91 -2.77 0.87 17.01
N SER A 92 -1.85 0.94 16.06
CA SER A 92 -0.66 1.79 16.15
C SER A 92 -0.21 2.19 14.76
N VAL A 93 0.34 3.39 14.64
CA VAL A 93 0.98 3.85 13.41
C VAL A 93 2.40 4.31 13.77
N THR A 94 3.38 3.80 13.02
CA THR A 94 4.80 4.11 13.22
C THR A 94 5.36 4.62 11.91
N VAL A 95 5.96 5.80 11.94
CA VAL A 95 6.65 6.38 10.79
C VAL A 95 8.15 6.22 11.01
N ALA A 96 8.83 5.60 10.06
CA ALA A 96 10.27 5.39 10.12
C ALA A 96 10.90 5.77 8.77
N SER A 97 12.13 6.26 8.81
CA SER A 97 12.97 6.35 7.62
C SER A 97 13.68 5.01 7.39
N THR A 98 14.22 4.79 6.19
CA THR A 98 14.82 3.52 5.78
C THR A 98 15.92 3.03 6.75
N MET A 99 16.67 3.95 7.35
CA MET A 99 17.78 3.63 8.26
C MET A 99 17.67 4.39 9.60
N GLY A 100 16.47 4.80 10.00
CA GLY A 100 16.25 5.61 11.21
C GLY A 100 15.31 4.95 12.23
N PRO A 101 15.29 5.48 13.46
CA PRO A 101 14.36 5.01 14.48
C PRO A 101 12.91 5.29 14.07
N GLY A 102 12.00 4.38 14.42
CA GLY A 102 10.57 4.55 14.20
C GLY A 102 9.93 5.44 15.25
N VAL A 103 9.23 6.48 14.82
CA VAL A 103 8.46 7.37 15.68
C VAL A 103 7.01 6.91 15.67
N LYS A 104 6.47 6.59 16.85
CA LYS A 104 5.05 6.26 17.01
C LYS A 104 4.25 7.55 16.96
N ILE A 105 3.24 7.56 16.11
CA ILE A 105 2.28 8.66 15.99
C ILE A 105 0.92 8.23 16.53
N ASN A 106 0.11 9.21 16.94
CA ASN A 106 -1.18 8.94 17.57
C ASN A 106 -2.16 8.37 16.52
N PRO A 107 -2.67 7.15 16.69
CA PRO A 107 -3.57 6.50 15.74
C PRO A 107 -4.98 7.11 15.68
N VAL A 108 -5.34 8.01 16.60
CA VAL A 108 -6.66 8.67 16.65
C VAL A 108 -6.66 10.01 15.93
N LYS A 109 -5.54 10.75 15.96
CA LYS A 109 -5.38 12.07 15.32
C LYS A 109 -4.65 12.00 13.97
N VAL A 110 -4.86 10.93 13.22
CA VAL A 110 -4.10 10.69 11.98
C VAL A 110 -4.67 11.48 10.78
N LEU A 111 -5.89 11.99 10.94
CA LEU A 111 -6.62 12.74 9.92
C LEU A 111 -6.75 14.24 10.26
N ASP A 112 -6.23 14.65 11.43
CA ASP A 112 -6.15 16.06 11.85
C ASP A 112 -4.84 16.71 11.37
#